data_AF-A0A6A4GGT6-F1
#
_entry.id   AF-A0A6A4GGT6-F1
#
_cell.length_a   1.000
_cell.length_b   1.000
_cell.length_c   1.000
_cell.angle_alpha   90.00
_cell.angle_beta   90.00
_cell.angle_gamma   90.00
#
_symmetry.space_group_name_H-M   'P 1'
#
loop_
_entity.id
_entity.type
_entity.pdbx_description
1 polymer ?
#
loop_
_entity_poly.entity_id
_entity_poly.type
_entity_poly.pdbx_seq_one_letter_code
_entity_poly.pdbx_strand_id
1 'polypeptide(L)'
;MNKQKIDTLLKKVKVLLADEEGYKELLAQTGKSAEDLLDLLQTLSGYPNVEPRLRSAIFKTMLRLSKRSSVFPKCLSIQNVKTLGNYAVAAGGFGEIWKGTIGKSTQIICLKIVRVYLESDVESLIREFLREAIIWRQLEHPNVLPFLGLYLLDDTRICLLSPWIDSGNLNQYLKAKPREEVDHYLLVRV
;
A
#
# COMPACT_ATOMS: atom_id res chain seq x y z
N MET A 1 -16.17 -5.74 -15.73
CA MET A 1 -16.03 -7.12 -16.25
C MET A 1 -17.23 -7.94 -15.76
N ASN A 2 -17.91 -8.72 -16.59
CA ASN A 2 -19.09 -9.51 -16.14
C ASN A 2 -18.67 -10.67 -15.22
N LYS A 3 -19.52 -11.04 -14.25
CA LYS A 3 -19.31 -12.10 -13.24
C LYS A 3 -18.81 -13.41 -13.85
N GLN A 4 -19.44 -13.89 -14.92
CA GLN A 4 -19.05 -15.14 -15.57
C GLN A 4 -17.59 -15.11 -16.08
N LYS A 5 -17.14 -13.95 -16.60
CA LYS A 5 -15.75 -13.78 -17.05
C LYS A 5 -14.77 -13.77 -15.88
N ILE A 6 -15.14 -13.18 -14.74
CA ILE A 6 -14.32 -13.20 -13.52
C ILE A 6 -14.19 -14.64 -13.00
N ASP A 7 -15.28 -15.38 -12.91
CA ASP A 7 -15.26 -16.77 -12.42
C ASP A 7 -14.38 -17.67 -13.30
N THR A 8 -14.44 -17.49 -14.63
CA THR A 8 -13.53 -18.16 -15.56
C THR A 8 -12.07 -17.78 -15.30
N LEU A 9 -11.77 -16.51 -15.07
CA LEU A 9 -10.41 -16.06 -14.77
C LEU A 9 -9.90 -16.60 -13.44
N LEU A 10 -10.72 -16.61 -12.39
CA LEU A 10 -10.36 -17.18 -11.09
C LEU A 10 -10.00 -18.67 -11.21
N LYS A 11 -10.75 -19.44 -12.00
CA LYS A 11 -10.42 -20.84 -12.29
C LYS A 11 -9.07 -20.98 -13.00
N LYS A 12 -8.82 -20.16 -14.03
CA LYS A 12 -7.54 -20.15 -14.76
C LYS A 12 -6.36 -19.78 -13.86
N VAL A 13 -6.51 -18.74 -13.05
CA VAL A 13 -5.49 -18.33 -12.07
C VAL A 13 -5.25 -19.41 -11.04
N LYS A 14 -6.30 -20.09 -10.53
CA LYS A 14 -6.13 -21.20 -9.59
C LYS A 14 -5.28 -22.33 -10.17
N VAL A 15 -5.51 -22.69 -11.44
CA VAL A 15 -4.72 -23.71 -12.14
C VAL A 15 -3.27 -23.23 -12.32
N LEU A 16 -3.08 -22.01 -12.83
CA LEU A 16 -1.76 -21.42 -13.08
C LEU A 16 -0.91 -21.31 -11.80
N LEU A 17 -1.52 -20.92 -10.67
CA LEU A 17 -0.81 -20.79 -9.39
C LEU A 17 -0.48 -22.14 -8.75
N ALA A 18 -1.09 -23.24 -9.20
CA ALA A 18 -0.81 -24.60 -8.76
C ALA A 18 0.22 -25.30 -9.66
N ASP A 19 0.44 -24.80 -10.87
CA ASP A 19 1.42 -25.30 -11.82
C ASP A 19 2.80 -24.67 -11.58
N GLU A 20 3.83 -25.50 -11.40
CA GLU A 20 5.15 -25.01 -10.99
C GLU A 20 5.84 -24.21 -12.10
N GLU A 21 5.75 -24.67 -13.34
CA GLU A 21 6.40 -24.05 -14.49
C GLU A 21 5.73 -22.72 -14.84
N GLY A 22 4.40 -22.72 -15.00
CA GLY A 22 3.61 -21.51 -15.23
C GLY A 22 3.72 -20.51 -14.08
N TYR A 23 3.85 -20.96 -12.83
CA TYR A 23 4.10 -20.05 -11.71
C TYR A 23 5.48 -19.39 -11.78
N LYS A 24 6.53 -20.13 -12.17
CA LYS A 24 7.87 -19.56 -12.40
C LYS A 24 7.87 -18.56 -13.54
N GLU A 25 7.22 -18.88 -14.66
CA GLU A 25 7.07 -17.98 -15.81
C GLU A 25 6.33 -16.68 -15.45
N LEU A 26 5.26 -16.80 -14.65
CA LEU A 26 4.54 -15.64 -14.12
C LEU A 26 5.46 -14.75 -13.29
N LEU A 27 6.25 -15.34 -12.39
CA LEU A 27 7.19 -14.59 -11.53
C LEU A 27 8.43 -14.05 -12.27
N ALA A 28 8.67 -14.49 -13.50
CA ALA A 28 9.75 -14.00 -14.35
C ALA A 28 9.35 -12.76 -15.16
N GLN A 29 8.07 -12.40 -15.18
CA GLN A 29 7.59 -11.21 -15.89
C GLN A 29 8.15 -9.94 -15.27
N THR A 30 8.45 -8.96 -16.12
CA THR A 30 8.95 -7.63 -15.73
C THR A 30 8.23 -6.53 -16.52
N GLY A 31 8.48 -5.26 -16.16
CA GLY A 31 7.95 -4.10 -16.87
C GLY A 31 6.43 -4.14 -17.03
N LYS A 32 5.95 -3.86 -18.25
CA LYS A 32 4.51 -3.72 -18.52
C LYS A 32 3.72 -5.01 -18.26
N SER A 33 4.27 -6.16 -18.61
CA SER A 33 3.62 -7.47 -18.39
C SER A 33 3.43 -7.76 -16.91
N ALA A 34 4.44 -7.48 -16.07
CA ALA A 34 4.33 -7.65 -14.62
C ALA A 34 3.28 -6.72 -14.02
N GLU A 35 3.23 -5.48 -14.50
CA GLU A 35 2.25 -4.48 -14.07
C GLU A 35 0.82 -4.90 -14.41
N ASP A 36 0.57 -5.37 -15.64
CA ASP A 36 -0.75 -5.86 -16.07
C ASP A 36 -1.20 -7.09 -15.28
N LEU A 37 -0.27 -7.99 -14.96
CA LEU A 37 -0.53 -9.13 -14.09
C LEU A 37 -0.87 -8.70 -12.66
N LEU A 38 -0.16 -7.72 -12.10
CA LEU A 38 -0.45 -7.18 -10.77
C LEU A 38 -1.83 -6.50 -10.73
N ASP A 39 -2.19 -5.75 -11.76
CA ASP A 39 -3.52 -5.13 -11.91
C ASP A 39 -4.63 -6.19 -11.98
N LEU A 40 -4.41 -7.25 -12.76
CA LEU A 40 -5.34 -8.38 -12.83
C LEU A 40 -5.48 -9.07 -11.47
N LEU A 41 -4.37 -9.42 -10.82
CA LEU A 41 -4.38 -10.10 -9.52
C LEU A 41 -5.04 -9.24 -8.44
N GLN A 42 -4.80 -7.93 -8.42
CA GLN A 42 -5.43 -6.99 -7.50
C GLN A 42 -6.93 -6.84 -7.76
N THR A 43 -7.36 -6.88 -9.02
CA THR A 43 -8.79 -6.88 -9.39
C THR A 43 -9.47 -8.16 -8.92
N LEU A 44 -8.80 -9.31 -9.11
CA LEU A 44 -9.33 -10.62 -8.69
C LEU A 44 -9.37 -10.76 -7.16
N SER A 45 -8.37 -10.26 -6.44
CA SER A 45 -8.34 -10.37 -4.97
C SER A 45 -9.49 -9.63 -4.29
N GLY A 46 -9.90 -8.49 -4.85
CA GLY A 46 -11.02 -7.67 -4.38
C GLY A 46 -12.41 -8.14 -4.83
N TYR A 47 -12.50 -9.20 -5.65
CA TYR A 47 -13.80 -9.69 -6.09
C TYR A 47 -14.55 -10.41 -4.94
N PRO A 48 -15.88 -10.19 -4.80
CA PRO A 48 -16.67 -10.91 -3.80
C PRO A 48 -16.62 -12.43 -3.98
N ASN A 49 -16.71 -13.18 -2.89
CA ASN A 49 -16.80 -14.65 -2.88
C ASN A 49 -15.59 -15.44 -3.44
N VAL A 50 -14.42 -14.82 -3.57
CA VAL A 50 -13.18 -15.55 -3.86
C VAL A 50 -12.84 -16.47 -2.68
N GLU A 51 -12.53 -17.73 -2.99
CA GLU A 51 -12.10 -18.73 -1.99
C GLU A 51 -10.93 -18.17 -1.15
N PRO A 52 -10.97 -18.23 0.20
CA PRO A 52 -9.94 -17.65 1.05
C PRO A 52 -8.52 -18.13 0.71
N ARG A 53 -8.34 -19.42 0.43
CA ARG A 53 -7.04 -19.99 0.04
C ARG A 53 -6.53 -19.43 -1.28
N LEU A 54 -7.42 -19.28 -2.27
CA LEU A 54 -7.07 -18.67 -3.56
C LEU A 54 -6.74 -17.19 -3.39
N ARG A 55 -7.50 -16.45 -2.60
CA ARG A 55 -7.21 -15.04 -2.27
C ARG A 55 -5.82 -14.90 -1.63
N SER A 56 -5.48 -15.76 -0.67
CA SER A 56 -4.14 -15.79 -0.06
C SER A 56 -3.05 -16.15 -1.07
N ALA A 57 -3.31 -17.07 -2.00
CA ALA A 57 -2.36 -17.42 -3.05
C ALA A 57 -2.12 -16.23 -4.01
N ILE A 58 -3.19 -15.57 -4.47
CA ILE A 58 -3.14 -14.35 -5.29
C ILE A 58 -2.31 -13.27 -4.59
N PHE A 59 -2.57 -13.03 -3.30
CA PHE A 59 -1.81 -12.06 -2.50
C PHE A 59 -0.33 -12.40 -2.46
N LYS A 60 0.02 -13.65 -2.12
CA LYS A 60 1.43 -14.09 -2.06
C LYS A 60 2.12 -13.93 -3.42
N THR A 61 1.40 -14.19 -4.49
CA THR A 61 1.89 -13.98 -5.86
C THR A 61 2.13 -12.50 -6.13
N MET A 62 1.20 -11.61 -5.78
CA MET A 62 1.38 -10.17 -5.91
C MET A 62 2.64 -9.68 -5.19
N LEU A 63 2.86 -10.10 -3.94
CA LEU A 63 4.08 -9.73 -3.19
C LEU A 63 5.36 -10.21 -3.88
N ARG A 64 5.37 -11.46 -4.35
CA ARG A 64 6.57 -12.05 -4.99
C ARG A 64 6.85 -11.43 -6.35
N LEU A 65 5.80 -11.23 -7.15
CA LEU A 65 5.91 -10.59 -8.47
C LEU A 65 6.37 -9.15 -8.33
N SER A 66 5.74 -8.37 -7.44
CA SER A 66 6.15 -6.99 -7.15
C SER A 66 7.60 -6.91 -6.66
N LYS A 67 8.02 -7.80 -5.74
CA LYS A 67 9.41 -7.85 -5.26
C LYS A 67 10.42 -8.12 -6.39
N ARG A 68 10.09 -8.98 -7.36
CA ARG A 68 11.01 -9.35 -8.45
C ARG A 68 11.07 -8.33 -9.58
N SER A 69 9.96 -7.66 -9.84
CA SER A 69 9.80 -6.75 -10.98
C SER A 69 9.91 -5.27 -10.60
N SER A 70 9.95 -4.95 -9.30
CA SER A 70 9.94 -3.59 -8.75
C SER A 70 8.75 -2.72 -9.24
N VAL A 71 7.65 -3.37 -9.66
CA VAL A 71 6.40 -2.70 -10.02
C VAL A 71 5.28 -3.02 -9.03
N PHE A 72 4.19 -2.25 -9.09
CA PHE A 72 3.03 -2.36 -8.21
C PHE A 72 1.73 -2.18 -9.01
N PRO A 73 0.56 -2.60 -8.47
CA PRO A 73 -0.71 -2.39 -9.16
C PRO A 73 -0.98 -0.89 -9.37
N LYS A 74 -1.33 -0.48 -10.59
CA LYS A 74 -1.62 0.91 -10.97
C LYS A 74 -2.68 1.57 -10.13
N CYS A 75 -3.67 0.79 -9.69
CA CYS A 75 -4.75 1.31 -8.84
C CYS A 75 -4.26 1.85 -7.49
N LEU A 76 -3.01 1.57 -7.09
CA LEU A 76 -2.38 2.20 -5.93
C LEU A 76 -1.80 3.57 -6.25
N SER A 77 -1.49 3.89 -7.52
CA SER A 77 -0.89 5.16 -7.90
C SER A 77 -1.91 6.30 -7.80
N ILE A 78 -1.57 7.30 -7.00
CA ILE A 78 -2.32 8.55 -6.83
C ILE A 78 -1.55 9.67 -7.51
N GLN A 79 -2.27 10.51 -8.23
CA GLN A 79 -1.74 11.66 -8.96
C GLN A 79 -2.18 12.96 -8.29
N ASN A 80 -1.53 14.07 -8.65
CA ASN A 80 -1.88 15.43 -8.19
C ASN A 80 -1.78 15.61 -6.67
N VAL A 81 -0.80 14.98 -6.02
CA VAL A 81 -0.51 15.21 -4.60
C VAL A 81 0.31 16.49 -4.46
N LYS A 82 -0.05 17.32 -3.49
CA LYS A 82 0.69 18.53 -3.13
C LYS A 82 1.10 18.46 -1.68
N THR A 83 2.40 18.65 -1.42
CA THR A 83 2.93 18.78 -0.06
C THR A 83 2.56 20.14 0.52
N LEU A 84 2.29 20.18 1.82
CA LEU A 84 1.99 21.39 2.58
C LEU A 84 3.10 21.69 3.58
N GLY A 85 3.46 22.97 3.68
CA GLY A 85 4.53 23.45 4.57
C GLY A 85 5.93 23.27 3.97
N ASN A 86 6.91 23.83 4.68
CA ASN A 86 8.31 23.86 4.22
C ASN A 86 9.19 22.80 4.91
N TYR A 87 8.67 22.12 5.93
CA TYR A 87 9.42 21.19 6.77
C TYR A 87 8.58 19.94 7.09
N ALA A 88 9.26 18.81 7.28
CA ALA A 88 8.64 17.60 7.78
C ALA A 88 8.04 17.83 9.18
N VAL A 89 6.85 17.25 9.43
CA VAL A 89 6.18 17.31 10.73
C VAL A 89 6.86 16.37 11.73
N ALA A 90 7.36 15.24 11.25
CA ALA A 90 8.15 14.30 12.04
C ALA A 90 9.17 13.59 11.15
N ALA A 91 10.25 13.10 11.75
CA ALA A 91 11.23 12.25 11.09
C ALA A 91 11.64 11.12 12.04
N GLY A 92 11.86 9.94 11.49
CA GLY A 92 12.34 8.77 12.22
C GLY A 92 13.12 7.83 11.31
N GLY A 93 13.48 6.65 11.84
CA GLY A 93 14.28 5.66 11.10
C GLY A 93 13.60 5.13 9.83
N PHE A 94 12.28 5.27 9.71
CA PHE A 94 11.49 4.78 8.58
C PHE A 94 11.11 5.86 7.56
N GLY A 95 11.62 7.08 7.73
CA GLY A 95 11.36 8.20 6.83
C GLY A 95 10.79 9.45 7.50
N GLU A 96 10.24 10.32 6.68
CA GLU A 96 9.69 11.61 7.07
C GLU A 96 8.19 11.64 6.88
N ILE A 97 7.51 12.36 7.78
CA ILE A 97 6.07 12.57 7.73
C ILE A 97 5.81 14.01 7.31
N TRP A 98 5.08 14.16 6.22
CA TRP A 98 4.65 15.44 5.68
C TRP A 98 3.13 15.50 5.61
N LYS A 99 2.59 16.73 5.59
CA LYS A 99 1.18 16.97 5.28
C LYS A 99 1.02 17.24 3.79
N GLY A 100 -0.16 16.94 3.26
CA GLY A 100 -0.48 17.24 1.87
C GLY A 100 -1.97 17.25 1.57
N THR A 101 -2.29 17.45 0.30
CA THR A 101 -3.66 17.38 -0.26
C THR A 101 -3.64 16.66 -1.60
N ILE A 102 -4.77 16.06 -1.99
CA ILE A 102 -4.95 15.40 -3.29
C ILE A 102 -5.85 16.26 -4.19
N GLY A 103 -5.34 16.64 -5.36
CA GLY A 103 -6.09 17.40 -6.37
C GLY A 103 -6.56 18.76 -5.86
N LYS A 104 -7.88 18.97 -5.86
CA LYS A 104 -8.54 20.18 -5.34
C LYS A 104 -9.18 19.97 -3.95
N SER A 105 -8.98 18.81 -3.33
CA SER A 105 -9.53 18.51 -2.01
C SER A 105 -8.85 19.37 -0.94
N THR A 106 -9.63 19.82 0.04
CA THR A 106 -9.13 20.47 1.26
C THR A 106 -8.77 19.48 2.36
N GLN A 107 -9.06 18.19 2.17
CA GLN A 107 -8.73 17.16 3.14
C GLN A 107 -7.22 16.98 3.25
N ILE A 108 -6.71 17.12 4.46
CA ILE A 108 -5.29 16.91 4.77
C ILE A 108 -5.00 15.41 4.81
N ILE A 109 -3.92 15.03 4.13
CA ILE A 109 -3.38 13.67 4.12
C ILE A 109 -1.98 13.65 4.71
N CYS A 110 -1.59 12.47 5.18
CA CYS A 110 -0.23 12.15 5.58
C CYS A 110 0.54 11.60 4.38
N LEU A 111 1.75 12.11 4.17
CA LEU A 111 2.74 11.58 3.23
C LEU A 111 3.89 11.01 4.05
N LYS A 112 4.04 9.68 4.06
CA LYS A 112 5.23 9.01 4.61
C LYS A 112 6.25 8.87 3.49
N ILE A 113 7.27 9.72 3.50
CA ILE A 113 8.33 9.76 2.49
C ILE A 113 9.50 8.91 2.98
N VAL A 114 9.90 7.92 2.18
CA VAL A 114 11.09 7.10 2.50
C VAL A 114 12.34 7.92 2.34
N ARG A 115 13.23 7.85 3.34
CA ARG A 115 14.60 8.37 3.18
C ARG A 115 15.42 7.33 2.42
N VAL A 116 15.88 7.71 1.24
CA VAL A 116 16.90 6.97 0.49
C VAL A 116 18.24 7.63 0.79
N TYR A 117 19.14 6.92 1.48
CA TYR A 117 20.50 7.41 1.71
C TYR A 117 21.42 6.99 0.56
N LEU A 118 22.44 7.79 0.24
CA LEU A 118 23.36 7.55 -0.89
C LEU A 118 24.06 6.18 -0.83
N GLU A 119 24.27 5.62 0.36
CA GLU A 119 24.89 4.30 0.57
C GLU A 119 23.87 3.15 0.69
N SER A 120 22.57 3.44 0.55
CA SER A 120 21.52 2.43 0.68
C SER A 120 21.38 1.62 -0.60
N ASP A 121 21.07 0.33 -0.47
CA ASP A 121 20.49 -0.46 -1.55
C ASP A 121 19.08 0.10 -1.86
N VAL A 122 19.05 1.10 -2.74
CA VAL A 122 17.84 1.85 -3.14
C VAL A 122 16.77 0.90 -3.63
N GLU A 123 17.15 -0.11 -4.41
CA GLU A 123 16.20 -1.09 -4.93
C GLU A 123 15.60 -1.94 -3.81
N SER A 124 16.41 -2.35 -2.83
CA SER A 124 15.91 -3.10 -1.67
C SER A 124 14.92 -2.28 -0.85
N LEU A 125 15.20 -1.00 -0.63
CA LEU A 125 14.29 -0.08 0.03
C LEU A 125 12.97 0.08 -0.74
N ILE A 126 13.03 0.27 -2.06
CA ILE A 126 11.85 0.32 -2.91
C ILE A 126 11.03 -0.97 -2.80
N ARG A 127 11.67 -2.14 -2.85
CA ARG A 127 10.99 -3.45 -2.74
C ARG A 127 10.27 -3.62 -1.41
N GLU A 128 10.90 -3.26 -0.29
CA GLU A 128 10.25 -3.34 1.03
C GLU A 128 9.10 -2.33 1.16
N PHE A 129 9.21 -1.18 0.52
CA PHE A 129 8.15 -0.18 0.54
C PHE A 129 6.94 -0.53 -0.32
N LEU A 130 7.16 -1.09 -1.52
CA LEU A 130 6.08 -1.62 -2.35
C LEU A 130 5.39 -2.80 -1.65
N ARG A 131 6.16 -3.61 -0.92
CA ARG A 131 5.60 -4.66 -0.06
C ARG A 131 4.70 -4.07 1.03
N GLU A 132 5.15 -3.02 1.74
CA GLU A 132 4.33 -2.31 2.74
C GLU A 132 3.01 -1.83 2.12
N ALA A 133 3.07 -1.19 0.94
CA ALA A 133 1.91 -0.68 0.23
C ALA A 133 0.92 -1.78 -0.17
N ILE A 134 1.40 -2.89 -0.75
CA ILE A 134 0.53 -4.00 -1.17
C ILE A 134 -0.13 -4.64 0.05
N ILE A 135 0.60 -4.85 1.15
CA ILE A 135 0.05 -5.40 2.39
C ILE A 135 -1.02 -4.45 2.93
N TRP A 136 -0.68 -3.18 3.08
CA TRP A 136 -1.56 -2.18 3.68
C TRP A 136 -2.85 -2.00 2.87
N ARG A 137 -2.77 -2.05 1.53
CA ARG A 137 -3.94 -2.01 0.66
C ARG A 137 -4.98 -3.09 0.97
N GLN A 138 -4.57 -4.28 1.43
CA GLN A 138 -5.52 -5.36 1.70
C GLN A 138 -6.10 -5.31 3.12
N LEU A 139 -5.68 -4.37 3.96
CA LEU A 139 -6.19 -4.23 5.32
C LEU A 139 -7.39 -3.28 5.32
N GLU A 140 -8.55 -3.82 5.69
CA GLU A 140 -9.79 -3.06 5.83
C GLU A 140 -10.41 -3.39 7.19
N HIS A 141 -10.18 -2.50 8.16
CA HIS A 141 -10.66 -2.66 9.53
C HIS A 141 -10.78 -1.27 10.19
N PRO A 142 -11.80 -1.00 11.03
CA PRO A 142 -12.00 0.31 11.68
C PRO A 142 -10.79 0.79 12.50
N ASN A 143 -9.99 -0.14 13.05
CA ASN A 143 -8.78 0.18 13.81
C ASN A 143 -7.46 0.18 13.02
N VAL A 144 -7.51 -0.11 11.72
CA VAL A 144 -6.32 -0.02 10.86
C VAL A 144 -6.43 1.27 10.07
N LEU A 145 -5.41 2.12 10.15
CA LEU A 145 -5.39 3.38 9.42
C LEU A 145 -5.62 3.12 7.92
N PRO A 146 -6.58 3.79 7.25
CA PRO A 146 -6.82 3.52 5.84
C PRO A 146 -5.61 3.85 4.96
N PHE A 147 -5.33 2.98 4.00
CA PHE A 147 -4.35 3.25 2.95
C PHE A 147 -5.02 3.96 1.78
N LEU A 148 -4.53 5.15 1.43
CA LEU A 148 -5.06 5.92 0.30
C LEU A 148 -4.35 5.57 -1.01
N GLY A 149 -3.05 5.25 -0.96
CA GLY A 149 -2.28 4.89 -2.15
C GLY A 149 -0.81 5.28 -2.05
N LEU A 150 -0.16 5.23 -3.21
CA LEU A 150 1.23 5.57 -3.47
C LEU A 150 1.31 6.85 -4.27
N TYR A 151 2.27 7.70 -3.94
CA TYR A 151 2.63 8.84 -4.77
C TYR A 151 4.13 8.81 -5.07
N LEU A 152 4.47 8.93 -6.35
CA LEU A 152 5.84 9.13 -6.79
C LEU A 152 6.13 10.62 -6.73
N LEU A 153 6.93 11.02 -5.74
CA LEU A 153 7.32 12.42 -5.56
C LEU A 153 8.34 12.83 -6.63
N ASP A 154 9.22 11.89 -6.99
CA ASP A 154 10.12 11.93 -8.15
C ASP A 154 10.47 10.49 -8.56
N ASP A 155 11.45 10.34 -9.46
CA ASP A 155 11.89 9.04 -10.00
C ASP A 155 12.45 8.09 -8.93
N THR A 156 12.78 8.57 -7.74
CA THR A 156 13.48 7.81 -6.69
C THR A 156 12.71 7.73 -5.37
N ARG A 157 11.80 8.65 -5.10
CA ARG A 157 11.09 8.77 -3.82
C ARG A 157 9.62 8.41 -3.95
N ILE A 158 9.25 7.34 -3.24
CA ILE A 158 7.87 6.88 -3.10
C ILE A 158 7.30 7.35 -1.76
N CYS A 159 6.04 7.76 -1.76
CA CYS A 159 5.28 8.17 -0.59
C CYS A 159 4.12 7.19 -0.34
N LEU A 160 3.93 6.73 0.90
CA LEU A 160 2.66 6.12 1.32
C LEU A 160 1.72 7.21 1.77
N LEU A 161 0.48 7.13 1.30
CA LEU A 161 -0.57 8.07 1.62
C LEU A 161 -1.58 7.45 2.58
N SER A 162 -1.94 8.19 3.61
CA SER A 162 -3.02 7.86 4.54
C SER A 162 -3.77 9.13 4.96
N PRO A 163 -4.97 9.02 5.57
CA PRO A 163 -5.60 10.18 6.20
C PRO A 163 -4.69 10.77 7.27
N TRP A 164 -4.69 12.10 7.39
CA TRP A 164 -3.99 12.77 8.49
C TRP A 164 -4.73 12.53 9.81
N ILE A 165 -3.97 12.26 10.88
CA ILE A 165 -4.50 12.05 12.23
C ILE A 165 -3.94 13.15 13.14
N ASP A 166 -4.79 14.11 13.53
CA ASP A 166 -4.37 15.27 14.34
C ASP A 166 -3.93 14.90 15.76
N SER A 167 -4.45 13.80 16.30
CA SER A 167 -4.10 13.33 17.64
C SER A 167 -2.70 12.73 17.75
N GLY A 168 -1.99 12.55 16.62
CA GLY A 168 -0.67 11.96 16.58
C GLY A 168 -0.67 10.49 16.99
N ASN A 169 0.48 9.99 17.44
CA ASN A 169 0.59 8.64 17.98
C ASN A 169 0.18 8.57 19.47
N LEU A 170 -0.04 7.36 19.98
CA LEU A 170 -0.48 7.14 21.36
C LEU A 170 0.42 7.83 22.40
N ASN A 171 1.74 7.76 22.23
CA ASN A 171 2.67 8.39 23.17
C ASN A 171 2.56 9.92 23.15
N GLN A 172 2.36 10.53 21.98
CA GLN A 172 2.13 11.97 21.86
C GLN A 172 0.80 12.36 22.50
N TYR A 173 -0.27 11.61 22.21
CA TYR A 173 -1.60 11.86 22.77
C TYR A 173 -1.60 11.79 24.31
N LEU A 174 -1.01 10.74 24.89
CA LEU A 174 -0.96 10.56 26.34
C LEU A 174 -0.05 11.57 27.03
N LYS A 175 1.01 12.07 26.37
CA LYS A 175 1.87 13.12 26.92
C LYS A 175 1.23 14.51 26.86
N ALA A 176 0.35 14.74 25.89
CA ALA A 176 -0.30 16.03 25.67
C ALA A 176 -1.48 16.29 26.61
N LYS A 177 -1.93 15.28 27.38
CA LYS A 177 -3.12 15.37 28.23
C LYS A 177 -2.87 14.83 29.64
N PRO A 178 -3.42 15.46 30.68
CA PRO A 178 -3.59 14.84 32.00
C PRO A 178 -4.39 13.54 31.88
N ARG A 179 -4.15 12.59 32.79
CA ARG A 179 -4.77 11.25 32.73
C ARG A 179 -6.30 11.32 32.76
N GLU A 180 -6.84 12.29 33.48
CA GLU A 180 -8.27 12.52 33.68
C GLU A 180 -8.97 13.02 32.40
N GLU A 181 -8.23 13.58 31.45
CA GLU A 181 -8.73 14.12 30.18
C GLU A 181 -8.50 13.17 28.99
N VAL A 182 -7.95 11.99 29.26
CA VAL A 182 -7.73 10.94 28.25
C VAL A 182 -9.08 10.36 27.84
N ASP A 183 -9.44 10.54 26.57
CA ASP A 183 -10.61 9.88 26.01
C ASP A 183 -10.27 8.41 25.75
N HIS A 184 -10.64 7.56 26.70
CA HIS A 184 -10.41 6.12 26.59
C HIS A 184 -11.20 5.47 25.45
N TYR A 185 -12.34 6.03 25.04
CA TYR A 185 -13.12 5.47 23.92
C TYR A 185 -12.40 5.65 22.58
N LEU A 186 -11.68 6.75 22.40
CA LEU A 186 -10.83 6.95 21.23
C LEU A 186 -9.72 5.89 21.11
N LEU A 187 -9.26 5.33 22.23
CA LEU A 187 -8.18 4.34 22.26
C LEU A 187 -8.63 2.92 21.90
N VAL A 188 -9.93 2.63 22.00
CA VAL A 188 -10.46 1.26 21.86
C VAL A 188 -11.61 1.12 20.87
N ARG A 189 -11.94 2.14 20.06
CA ARG A 189 -13.06 2.10 19.08
C ARG A 189 -13.19 0.73 18.41
N VAL A 190 -14.15 -0.10 18.82
CA VAL A 190 -14.36 -1.46 18.27
C VAL A 190 -15.19 -1.38 17.00
#